data_AF-A0AAW6R282-F1
#
_entry.id   AF-A0AAW6R282-F1
#
_cell.length_a   1.000
_cell.length_b   1.000
_cell.length_c   1.000
_cell.angle_alpha   90.00
_cell.angle_beta   90.00
_cell.angle_gamma   90.00
#
_symmetry.space_group_name_H-M   'P 1'
#
loop_
_entity.id
_entity.type
_entity.pdbx_description
1 polymer ?
#
loop_
_entity_poly.entity_id
_entity_poly.type
_entity_poly.pdbx_seq_one_letter_code
_entity_poly.pdbx_strand_id
1 'polypeptide(L)' 'MPGKIAVEVAYALPEKQYMQRVTLQEGATVEEAIRASGLLELRT' A
#
# COMPACT_ATOMS: atom_id res chain seq x y z
N MET A 1 17.26 -1.83 -15.58
CA MET A 1 15.80 -1.81 -15.39
C MET A 1 15.57 -1.66 -13.89
N PRO A 2 14.76 -0.69 -13.42
CA PRO A 2 14.49 -0.56 -11.98
C PRO A 2 13.86 -1.87 -11.47
N GLY A 3 14.31 -2.33 -10.31
CA GLY A 3 13.78 -3.55 -9.70
C GLY A 3 12.31 -3.38 -9.31
N LYS A 4 11.65 -4.49 -8.98
CA LYS A 4 10.36 -4.43 -8.28
C LYS A 4 10.60 -4.68 -6.80
N ILE A 5 10.00 -3.86 -5.95
CA ILE A 5 10.06 -4.00 -4.50
C ILE A 5 8.69 -4.44 -3.96
N ALA A 6 8.69 -5.31 -2.96
CA ALA A 6 7.49 -5.66 -2.23
C ALA A 6 7.37 -4.75 -1.01
N VAL A 7 6.23 -4.05 -0.89
CA VAL A 7 5.94 -3.11 0.20
C VAL A 7 4.64 -3.54 0.87
N GLU A 8 4.59 -3.43 2.19
CA GLU A 8 3.38 -3.70 2.97
C GLU A 8 2.83 -2.38 3.50
N VAL A 9 1.56 -2.11 3.21
CA VAL A 9 0.84 -0.93 3.67
C VAL A 9 -0.14 -1.37 4.74
N ALA A 10 0.11 -0.94 5.98
CA ALA A 10 -0.77 -1.21 7.11
C ALA A 10 -1.58 0.04 7.46
N TYR A 11 -2.89 -0.13 7.57
CA TYR A 11 -3.80 0.89 8.07
C TYR A 11 -4.55 0.35 9.28
N ALA A 12 -4.15 0.80 10.47
CA ALA A 12 -4.71 0.37 11.74
C ALA A 12 -5.76 1.37 12.23
N LEU A 13 -7.04 1.03 12.10
CA LEU A 13 -8.12 1.72 12.81
C LEU A 13 -8.27 1.10 14.21
N PRO A 14 -8.80 1.86 15.19
CA PRO A 14 -9.05 1.33 16.54
C PRO A 14 -9.88 0.04 16.54
N GLU A 15 -10.83 -0.08 15.61
CA GLU A 15 -11.75 -1.21 15.52
C GLU A 15 -11.22 -2.35 14.65
N LYS A 16 -10.34 -2.05 13.69
CA LYS A 16 -9.81 -3.04 12.73
C LYS A 16 -8.51 -2.61 12.08
N GLN A 17 -7.60 -3.56 11.92
CA GLN A 17 -6.39 -3.37 11.14
C GLN A 17 -6.55 -3.97 9.74
N TYR A 18 -6.12 -3.20 8.74
CA TYR A 18 -5.97 -3.64 7.36
C TYR A 18 -4.50 -3.67 7.01
N MET A 19 -4.06 -4.72 6.33
CA MET A 19 -2.69 -4.86 5.87
C MET A 19 -2.71 -5.39 4.45
N GLN A 20 -2.15 -4.62 3.52
CA GLN A 20 -2.13 -4.97 2.12
C GLN A 20 -0.69 -4.99 1.61
N ARG A 21 -0.33 -6.07 0.94
CA ARG A 21 0.97 -6.20 0.27
C ARG A 21 0.84 -5.77 -1.18
N VAL A 22 1.72 -4.87 -1.61
CA VAL A 22 1.78 -4.33 -2.98
C VAL A 22 3.18 -4.50 -3.55
N THR A 23 3.26 -4.74 -4.86
CA THR A 23 4.53 -4.77 -5.58
C THR A 23 4.65 -3.51 -6.41
N LEU A 24 5.69 -2.72 -6.15
CA LEU A 24 5.90 -1.43 -6.79
C LEU A 24 7.24 -1.40 -7.53
N GLN A 25 7.41 -0.43 -8.41
CA GLN A 25 8.72 -0.18 -8.99
C GLN A 25 9.65 0.44 -7.95
N GLU A 26 10.92 0.10 -8.04
CA GLU A 26 11.96 0.74 -7.26
C GLU A 26 11.99 2.25 -7.56
N GLY A 27 11.93 3.07 -6.52
CA GLY A 27 11.76 4.53 -6.63
C GLY A 27 10.30 5.01 -6.62
N ALA A 28 9.32 4.10 -6.53
CA ALA A 28 7.93 4.49 -6.33
C ALA A 28 7.72 5.24 -5.01
N THR A 29 6.76 6.14 -5.02
CA THR A 29 6.40 7.00 -3.90
C THR A 29 5.45 6.33 -2.93
N VAL A 30 5.37 6.91 -1.72
CA VAL A 30 4.41 6.47 -0.70
C VAL A 30 2.97 6.62 -1.20
N GLU A 31 2.65 7.68 -1.96
CA GLU A 31 1.31 7.87 -2.50
C GLU A 31 0.91 6.74 -3.46
N GLU A 32 1.81 6.35 -4.36
CA GLU A 32 1.58 5.24 -5.29
C GLU A 32 1.37 3.92 -4.54
N ALA A 33 2.09 3.70 -3.43
CA ALA A 33 1.90 2.53 -2.58
C ALA A 33 0.49 2.50 -1.95
N ILE A 34 0.03 3.64 -1.44
CA ILE A 34 -1.30 3.77 -0.84
C ILE A 34 -2.39 3.58 -1.90
N ARG A 35 -2.25 4.18 -3.09
CA ARG A 35 -3.21 4.00 -4.19
C ARG A 35 -3.25 2.54 -4.66
N ALA A 36 -2.09 1.92 -4.85
CA ALA A 36 -2.00 0.50 -5.25
C ALA A 36 -2.56 -0.46 -4.18
N SER A 37 -2.59 -0.05 -2.90
CA SER A 37 -3.12 -0.86 -1.81
C SER A 37 -4.65 -0.91 -1.76
N GLY A 38 -5.35 0.01 -2.43
CA GLY A 38 -6.82 0.11 -2.36
C GLY A 38 -7.38 0.48 -0.98
N LEU A 39 -6.53 0.78 0.01
CA LEU A 39 -6.95 1.11 1.39
C LEU A 39 -7.80 2.37 1.49
N LEU A 40 -7.71 3.27 0.51
CA LEU A 40 -8.54 4.48 0.44
C LEU A 40 -10.00 4.16 0.08
N GLU A 41 -10.25 3.12 -0.71
CA GLU A 41 -11.59 2.73 -1.15
C GLU A 41 -12.32 1.93 -0.06
N LEU A 42 -11.59 1.25 0.84
CA LEU A 42 -12.13 0.50 1.97
C LEU A 42 -12.84 1.35 3.05
N ARG A 43 -12.92 2.67 2.86
CA ARG A 43 -13.62 3.61 3.75
C ARG A 43 -15.00 4.05 3.25
N THR A 44 -15.45 3.59 2.09
CA THR A 44 -16.79 3.85 1.54
C THR A 44 -17.69 2.65 1.75
#